data_AF-X0T5T3-F1
#
_entry.id   AF-X0T5T3-F1
#
_cell.length_a   1.000
_cell.length_b   1.000
_cell.length_c   1.000
_cell.angle_alpha   90.00
_cell.angle_beta   90.00
_cell.angle_gamma   90.00
#
_symmetry.space_group_name_H-M   'P 1'
#
loop_
_entity.id
_entity.type
_entity.pdbx_description
1 polymer ?
#
loop_
_entity_poly.entity_id
_entity_poly.type
_entity_poly.pdbx_seq_one_letter_code
_entity_poly.pdbx_strand_id
1 'polypeptide(L)'
;KYTPAAGIPALREAIADDYTRRSGLSVTPAHVIVSNGAKHSLHNVFTAVLNPGDEVIVPTPYWVSYAELIKLVGAKPILVETSIDEDFKLQPAALKSAITPQTRMLLLCS
;
A
#
# COMPACT_ATOMS: atom_id res chain seq x y z
N LYS A 1 -29.43 8.47 0.39
CA LYS A 1 -29.41 7.70 -0.88
C LYS A 1 -28.03 7.09 -1.04
N TYR A 2 -27.91 5.92 -1.67
CA TYR A 2 -26.61 5.31 -1.96
C TYR A 2 -25.86 6.07 -3.06
N THR A 3 -24.53 6.07 -2.97
CA THR A 3 -23.60 6.58 -4.00
C THR A 3 -22.98 5.40 -4.77
N PRO A 4 -22.31 5.62 -5.91
CA PRO A 4 -21.58 4.55 -6.60
C PRO A 4 -20.49 3.95 -5.70
N ALA A 5 -20.25 2.64 -5.82
CA ALA A 5 -19.30 1.91 -4.98
C ALA A 5 -17.87 2.47 -5.03
N ALA A 6 -17.43 2.95 -6.20
CA ALA A 6 -16.10 3.55 -6.36
C ALA A 6 -16.01 5.01 -5.85
N GLY A 7 -17.12 5.62 -5.45
CA GLY A 7 -17.23 7.04 -5.10
C GLY A 7 -18.04 7.86 -6.12
N ILE A 8 -18.53 9.01 -5.68
CA ILE A 8 -19.26 9.94 -6.56
C ILE A 8 -18.33 10.50 -7.66
N PRO A 9 -18.80 10.70 -8.91
CA PRO A 9 -17.95 11.14 -10.02
C PRO A 9 -17.14 12.40 -9.73
N ALA A 10 -17.79 13.45 -9.21
CA ALA A 10 -17.16 14.74 -8.91
C ALA A 10 -16.00 14.62 -7.88
N LEU A 11 -16.11 13.70 -6.91
CA LEU A 11 -15.03 13.46 -5.95
C LEU A 11 -13.85 12.72 -6.59
N ARG A 12 -14.12 11.74 -7.45
CA ARG A 12 -13.07 10.99 -8.16
C ARG A 12 -12.32 11.88 -9.14
N GLU A 13 -13.01 12.78 -9.83
CA GLU A 13 -12.43 13.83 -10.68
C GLU A 13 -11.52 14.75 -9.85
N ALA A 14 -12.04 15.32 -8.76
CA ALA A 14 -11.26 16.20 -7.90
C ALA A 14 -9.98 15.54 -7.34
N ILE A 15 -10.06 14.26 -6.94
CA ILE A 15 -8.89 13.49 -6.46
C ILE A 15 -7.89 13.25 -7.59
N ALA A 16 -8.35 12.85 -8.78
CA ALA A 16 -7.49 12.58 -9.92
C ALA A 16 -6.75 13.85 -10.37
N ASP A 17 -7.45 14.99 -10.42
CA ASP A 17 -6.87 16.28 -10.79
C ASP A 17 -5.85 16.76 -9.74
N ASP A 18 -6.19 16.67 -8.45
CA ASP A 18 -5.27 17.05 -7.38
C ASP A 18 -4.01 16.18 -7.36
N TYR A 19 -4.17 14.86 -7.52
CA TYR A 19 -3.04 13.94 -7.56
C TYR A 19 -2.17 14.19 -8.79
N THR A 20 -2.76 14.40 -9.96
CA THR A 20 -2.03 14.73 -11.19
C THR A 20 -1.21 16.01 -11.02
N ARG A 21 -1.82 17.05 -10.43
CA ARG A 21 -1.15 18.33 -10.17
C ARG A 21 0.03 18.20 -9.20
N ARG A 22 -0.10 17.41 -8.12
CA ARG A 22 0.95 17.29 -7.10
C ARG A 22 2.06 16.30 -7.48
N SER A 23 1.74 15.25 -8.22
CA SER A 23 2.68 14.17 -8.56
C SER A 23 3.30 14.31 -9.94
N GLY A 24 2.67 15.06 -10.86
CA GLY A 24 3.03 15.08 -12.27
C GLY A 24 2.63 13.81 -13.05
N LEU A 25 1.95 12.85 -12.42
CA LEU A 25 1.49 11.60 -13.04
C LEU A 25 0.09 11.77 -13.63
N SER A 26 -0.13 11.26 -14.84
CA SER A 26 -1.46 11.27 -15.47
C SER A 26 -2.41 10.30 -14.77
N VAL A 27 -3.25 10.80 -13.87
CA VAL A 27 -4.29 10.02 -13.17
C VAL A 27 -5.67 10.40 -13.70
N THR A 28 -6.48 9.40 -14.02
CA THR A 28 -7.87 9.60 -14.46
C THR A 28 -8.83 9.21 -13.32
N PRO A 29 -10.10 9.67 -13.35
CA PRO A 29 -11.10 9.25 -12.36
C PRO A 29 -11.26 7.72 -12.29
N ALA A 30 -11.02 7.01 -13.40
CA ALA A 30 -11.09 5.55 -13.46
C ALA A 30 -10.04 4.85 -12.57
N HIS A 31 -8.91 5.51 -12.29
CA HIS A 31 -7.87 5.01 -11.38
C HIS A 31 -8.17 5.26 -9.89
N VAL A 32 -9.22 6.02 -9.57
CA VAL A 32 -9.56 6.39 -8.18
C VAL A 32 -10.70 5.53 -7.65
N ILE A 33 -10.52 4.94 -6.47
CA ILE A 33 -11.56 4.27 -5.69
C ILE A 33 -11.61 4.94 -4.31
N VAL A 34 -12.79 5.41 -3.89
CA VAL A 34 -13.02 5.99 -2.57
C VAL A 34 -13.42 4.91 -1.58
N SER A 35 -12.85 4.94 -0.38
CA SER A 35 -13.15 3.99 0.70
C SER A 35 -13.37 4.74 2.01
N ASN A 36 -13.87 4.04 3.03
CA ASN A 36 -14.03 4.55 4.40
C ASN A 36 -12.67 4.67 5.11
N GLY A 37 -11.82 5.57 4.64
CA GLY A 37 -10.47 5.82 5.15
C GLY A 37 -9.40 4.88 4.61
N ALA A 38 -8.13 5.27 4.80
CA ALA A 38 -6.97 4.61 4.20
C ALA A 38 -6.78 3.14 4.66
N LYS A 39 -7.21 2.78 5.88
CA LYS A 39 -7.16 1.40 6.36
C LYS A 39 -7.99 0.46 5.47
N HIS A 40 -9.18 0.89 5.09
CA HIS A 40 -10.05 0.14 4.18
C HIS A 40 -9.43 0.08 2.78
N SER A 41 -8.84 1.17 2.29
CA SER A 41 -8.13 1.16 1.00
C SER A 41 -6.97 0.16 1.00
N LEU A 42 -6.16 0.09 2.06
CA LEU A 42 -5.07 -0.88 2.20
C LEU A 42 -5.59 -2.31 2.23
N HIS A 43 -6.64 -2.58 2.99
CA HIS A 43 -7.28 -3.90 3.00
C HIS A 43 -7.74 -4.32 1.61
N ASN A 44 -8.41 -3.43 0.87
CA ASN A 44 -8.86 -3.72 -0.49
C ASN A 44 -7.70 -4.03 -1.44
N VAL A 45 -6.59 -3.29 -1.33
CA VAL A 45 -5.37 -3.57 -2.11
C VAL A 45 -4.84 -4.96 -1.78
N PHE A 46 -4.66 -5.29 -0.51
CA PHE A 46 -4.14 -6.60 -0.10
C PHE A 46 -5.04 -7.75 -0.55
N THR A 47 -6.36 -7.65 -0.36
CA THR A 47 -7.32 -8.66 -0.81
C THR A 47 -7.33 -8.82 -2.33
N ALA A 48 -7.09 -7.74 -3.09
CA ALA A 48 -7.13 -7.79 -4.55
C ALA A 48 -5.86 -8.38 -5.18
N VAL A 49 -4.70 -8.28 -4.52
CA VAL A 49 -3.40 -8.56 -5.16
C VAL A 49 -2.58 -9.68 -4.54
N LEU A 50 -2.89 -10.06 -3.30
CA LEU A 50 -2.16 -11.08 -2.55
C LEU A 50 -2.95 -12.39 -2.50
N ASN A 51 -2.22 -13.50 -2.57
CA ASN A 51 -2.71 -14.85 -2.30
C ASN A 51 -2.13 -15.39 -0.98
N PRO A 52 -2.74 -16.44 -0.40
CA PRO A 52 -2.15 -17.14 0.72
C PRO A 52 -0.71 -17.62 0.41
N GLY A 53 0.22 -17.27 1.29
CA GLY A 53 1.64 -17.60 1.14
C GLY A 53 2.49 -16.54 0.43
N ASP A 54 1.90 -15.54 -0.22
CA ASP A 54 2.64 -14.41 -0.79
C ASP A 54 3.38 -13.64 0.31
N GLU A 55 4.53 -13.07 -0.03
CA GLU A 55 5.36 -12.30 0.89
C GLU A 55 5.25 -10.79 0.61
N VAL A 56 5.09 -10.01 1.67
CA VAL A 56 5.03 -8.54 1.62
C VAL A 56 6.15 -7.98 2.48
N ILE A 57 7.09 -7.28 1.85
CA ILE A 57 8.22 -6.65 2.56
C ILE A 57 7.74 -5.38 3.25
N VAL A 58 8.03 -5.27 4.56
CA VAL A 58 7.62 -4.14 5.41
C VAL A 58 8.83 -3.63 6.21
N PRO A 59 9.35 -2.43 5.92
CA PRO A 59 10.39 -1.81 6.73
C PRO A 59 9.89 -1.52 8.15
N THR A 60 10.72 -1.72 9.18
CA THR A 60 10.40 -1.40 10.57
C THR A 60 11.22 -0.20 11.06
N PRO A 61 10.70 0.67 11.95
CA PRO A 61 9.36 0.63 12.57
C PRO A 61 8.23 0.96 11.58
N TYR A 62 7.03 0.41 11.82
CA TYR A 62 5.90 0.54 10.91
C TYR A 62 4.57 0.80 11.64
N TRP A 63 3.55 1.28 10.90
CA TRP A 63 2.20 1.42 11.45
C TRP A 63 1.59 0.03 11.68
N VAL A 64 1.32 -0.29 12.95
CA VAL A 64 0.94 -1.61 13.46
C VAL A 64 -0.07 -2.39 12.61
N SER A 65 -1.01 -1.71 11.96
CA SER A 65 -2.05 -2.36 11.15
C SER A 65 -1.52 -3.04 9.88
N TYR A 66 -0.34 -2.68 9.35
CA TYR A 66 0.16 -3.27 8.09
C TYR A 66 0.34 -4.78 8.18
N ALA A 67 1.11 -5.26 9.16
CA ALA A 67 1.38 -6.70 9.31
C ALA A 67 0.10 -7.51 9.53
N GLU A 68 -0.84 -6.99 10.30
CA GLU A 68 -2.09 -7.69 10.60
C GLU A 68 -3.02 -7.74 9.39
N LEU A 69 -3.10 -6.67 8.59
CA LEU A 69 -3.87 -6.67 7.35
C LEU A 69 -3.28 -7.63 6.29
N ILE A 70 -1.96 -7.77 6.25
CA ILE A 70 -1.27 -8.75 5.38
C ILE A 70 -1.62 -10.19 5.81
N LYS A 71 -1.52 -10.49 7.10
CA LYS A 71 -1.87 -11.81 7.65
C LYS A 71 -3.34 -12.17 7.42
N LEU A 72 -4.24 -11.19 7.46
CA LEU A 72 -5.68 -11.39 7.28
C LEU A 72 -6.03 -12.03 5.93
N VAL A 73 -5.21 -11.79 4.90
CA VAL A 73 -5.38 -12.39 3.55
C VAL A 73 -4.52 -13.65 3.34
N GLY A 74 -3.91 -14.18 4.41
CA GLY A 74 -3.07 -15.37 4.37
C GLY A 74 -1.64 -15.13 3.84
N ALA A 75 -1.28 -13.88 3.57
CA ALA A 75 0.07 -13.49 3.16
C ALA A 75 0.99 -13.33 4.38
N LYS A 76 2.31 -13.27 4.13
CA LYS A 76 3.36 -13.21 5.15
C LYS A 76 4.05 -11.85 5.12
N PRO A 77 4.02 -11.08 6.22
CA PRO A 77 4.85 -9.88 6.33
C PRO A 77 6.31 -10.28 6.56
N ILE A 78 7.20 -9.84 5.66
CA ILE A 78 8.65 -9.96 5.80
C ILE A 78 9.16 -8.64 6.37
N LEU A 79 9.45 -8.65 7.66
CA LEU A 79 9.91 -7.45 8.37
C LEU A 79 11.38 -7.21 8.09
N VAL A 80 11.71 -5.99 7.67
CA VAL A 80 13.09 -5.56 7.42
C VAL A 80 13.43 -4.45 8.40
N GLU A 81 14.35 -4.72 9.32
CA GLU A 81 14.78 -3.75 10.31
C GLU A 81 15.54 -2.60 9.66
N THR A 82 15.17 -1.37 10.02
CA THR A 82 15.92 -0.16 9.69
C THR A 82 16.47 0.45 10.96
N SER A 83 17.49 1.30 10.83
CA SER A 83 18.17 1.89 11.99
C SER A 83 17.93 3.39 12.09
N ILE A 84 18.08 3.93 13.30
CA ILE A 84 18.02 5.38 13.54
C ILE A 84 19.14 6.13 12.81
N ASP A 85 20.31 5.50 12.66
CA ASP A 85 21.49 6.07 11.97
C ASP A 85 21.22 6.30 10.48
N GLU A 86 20.21 5.62 9.92
CA GLU A 86 19.77 5.71 8.53
C GLU A 86 18.42 6.44 8.40
N ASP A 87 18.02 7.21 9.42
CA ASP A 87 16.71 7.87 9.53
C ASP A 87 15.51 6.90 9.38
N PHE A 88 15.69 5.64 9.76
CA PHE A 88 14.73 4.56 9.55
C PHE A 88 14.35 4.32 8.07
N LYS A 89 15.22 4.71 7.13
CA LYS A 89 14.99 4.47 5.70
C LYS A 89 15.43 3.05 5.33
N LEU A 90 14.63 2.42 4.48
CA LEU A 90 14.95 1.10 3.94
C LEU A 90 16.20 1.18 3.04
N GLN A 91 17.23 0.40 3.38
CA GLN A 91 18.43 0.31 2.56
C GLN A 91 18.24 -0.59 1.35
N PRO A 92 18.80 -0.23 0.17
CA PRO A 92 18.71 -1.06 -1.04
C PRO A 92 19.29 -2.47 -0.86
N ALA A 93 20.37 -2.63 -0.09
CA ALA A 93 20.97 -3.93 0.19
C ALA A 93 20.05 -4.81 1.05
N ALA A 94 19.44 -4.24 2.09
CA ALA A 94 18.49 -4.94 2.94
C ALA A 94 17.24 -5.37 2.16
N LEU A 95 16.73 -4.49 1.29
CA LEU A 95 15.63 -4.83 0.38
C LEU A 95 15.99 -6.00 -0.53
N LYS A 96 17.15 -5.96 -1.20
CA LYS A 96 17.59 -7.04 -2.10
C LYS A 96 17.69 -8.39 -1.39
N SER A 97 18.21 -8.40 -0.17
CA SER A 97 18.33 -9.62 0.63
C SER A 97 16.99 -10.18 1.11
N ALA A 98 15.95 -9.34 1.21
CA ALA A 98 14.62 -9.74 1.64
C ALA A 98 13.73 -10.26 0.50
N ILE A 99 14.12 -10.05 -0.77
CA ILE A 99 13.35 -10.51 -1.93
C ILE A 99 13.52 -12.02 -2.12
N THR A 100 12.40 -12.72 -2.22
CA THR A 100 12.28 -14.16 -2.49
C THR A 100 11.40 -14.39 -3.74
N PRO A 101 11.34 -15.62 -4.27
CA PRO A 101 10.36 -15.96 -5.31
C PRO A 101 8.90 -15.77 -4.90
N GLN A 102 8.59 -15.68 -3.60
CA GLN A 102 7.25 -15.44 -3.06
C GLN A 102 6.96 -13.95 -2.84
N THR A 103 7.94 -13.07 -3.00
CA THR A 103 7.75 -11.62 -2.79
C THR A 103 6.80 -11.04 -3.82
N ARG A 104 5.68 -10.50 -3.34
CA ARG A 104 4.62 -9.91 -4.18
C ARG A 104 4.54 -8.39 -4.07
N MET A 105 4.92 -7.83 -2.92
CA MET A 105 4.75 -6.41 -2.64
C MET A 105 5.84 -5.88 -1.71
N LEU A 106 6.23 -4.63 -1.93
CA LEU A 106 6.98 -3.80 -0.98
C LEU A 106 6.05 -2.70 -0.47
N LEU A 107 5.93 -2.55 0.85
CA LEU A 107 5.12 -1.50 1.47
C LEU A 107 6.02 -0.34 1.94
N LEU A 108 5.81 0.85 1.38
CA LEU A 108 6.54 2.07 1.75
C LEU A 108 5.61 3.11 2.38
N CYS A 109 6.03 3.70 3.50
CA CYS A 109 5.40 4.82 4.17
C CYS A 109 6.48 5.87 4.44
N SER A 110 6.32 7.08 3.90
CA SER A 110 7.31 8.17 3.92
C SER A 110 6.66 9.52 4.15
#